data_AF-A0A6G2QJW4-F1
#
_entry.id   AF-A0A6G2QJW4-F1
#
_cell.length_a   1.000
_cell.length_b   1.000
_cell.length_c   1.000
_cell.angle_alpha   90.00
_cell.angle_beta   90.00
_cell.angle_gamma   90.00
#
_symmetry.space_group_name_H-M   'P 1'
#
loop_
_entity.id
_entity.type
_entity.pdbx_description
1 polymer ?
#
loop_
_entity_poly.entity_id
_entity_poly.type
_entity_poly.pdbx_seq_one_letter_code
_entity_poly.pdbx_strand_id
1 'polypeptide(L)' 'MTEDPLAPLDLAFWNIESTGHPMHLAALGVFAARSPSAAAHAADLLAARAAAVPGLRMRIRDVWQPPAP' A
#
# COMPACT_ATOMS: atom_id res chain seq x y z
N MET A 1 9.20 -3.97 13.20
CA MET A 1 9.35 -3.49 11.81
C MET A 1 10.74 -3.91 11.40
N THR A 2 10.87 -4.83 10.47
CA THR A 2 12.18 -5.25 9.96
C THR A 2 12.72 -4.14 9.06
N GLU A 3 14.00 -3.81 9.19
CA GLU A 3 14.69 -2.77 8.39
C GLU A 3 15.28 -3.36 7.12
N ASP A 4 14.54 -4.28 6.49
CA ASP A 4 15.00 -4.98 5.31
C ASP A 4 15.17 -4.00 4.14
N PRO A 5 16.25 -4.13 3.36
CA PRO A 5 16.39 -3.38 2.11
C PRO A 5 15.21 -3.66 1.17
N LEU A 6 14.83 -2.64 0.39
CA LEU A 6 13.87 -2.83 -0.69
C LEU A 6 14.37 -3.89 -1.68
N ALA A 7 13.45 -4.72 -2.18
CA ALA A 7 13.78 -5.61 -3.28
C ALA A 7 14.25 -4.77 -4.48
N PRO A 8 15.17 -5.27 -5.33
CA PRO A 8 15.71 -4.50 -6.45
C PRO A 8 14.64 -3.92 -7.39
N LEU A 9 13.52 -4.64 -7.57
CA LEU A 9 12.39 -4.19 -8.38
C LEU A 9 11.64 -3.02 -7.73
N ASP A 10 11.34 -3.10 -6.44
CA ASP A 10 10.66 -2.02 -5.70
C ASP A 10 11.50 -0.73 -5.72
N LEU A 11 12.82 -0.87 -5.59
CA LEU A 11 13.75 0.24 -5.71
C LEU A 11 13.76 0.84 -7.13
N ALA A 12 13.66 0.01 -8.17
CA ALA A 12 13.55 0.50 -9.54
C ALA A 12 12.27 1.33 -9.75
N PHE A 13 11.12 0.83 -9.29
CA PHE A 13 9.85 1.56 -9.31
C PHE A 13 9.94 2.89 -8.58
N TRP A 14 10.53 2.90 -7.38
CA TRP A 14 10.72 4.11 -6.59
C TRP A 14 11.57 5.16 -7.31
N ASN A 15 12.65 4.76 -7.99
CA ASN A 15 13.56 5.68 -8.67
C ASN A 15 12.98 6.31 -9.94
N ILE A 16 12.00 5.68 -10.60
CA ILE A 16 11.38 6.19 -11.82
C ILE A 16 10.07 6.96 -11.58
N GLU A 17 9.58 6.99 -10.34
CA GLU A 17 8.41 7.76 -9.93
C GLU A 17 8.60 9.25 -10.26
N SER A 18 7.59 9.84 -10.89
CA SER A 18 7.53 11.28 -11.11
C SER A 18 6.09 11.76 -11.11
N THR A 19 5.88 13.07 -10.95
CA THR A 19 4.53 13.65 -11.00
C THR A 19 3.80 13.39 -12.32
N GLY A 20 4.53 13.26 -13.44
CA GLY A 20 3.98 12.92 -14.75
C GLY A 20 3.83 11.43 -15.02
N HIS A 21 4.50 10.58 -14.25
CA HIS A 21 4.49 9.13 -14.39
C HIS A 21 4.44 8.48 -13.02
N PRO A 22 3.26 8.49 -12.37
CA PRO A 22 3.12 7.82 -11.10
C PRO A 22 3.13 6.30 -11.28
N MET A 23 3.83 5.62 -10.37
CA MET A 23 4.06 4.17 -10.38
C MET A 23 3.12 3.41 -9.43
N HIS A 24 2.10 4.08 -8.88
CA HIS A 24 1.08 3.38 -8.08
C HIS A 24 0.16 2.55 -8.98
N LEU A 25 -0.09 1.31 -8.58
CA LEU A 25 -1.07 0.44 -9.22
C LEU A 25 -2.40 0.52 -8.46
N ALA A 26 -3.50 0.48 -9.21
CA ALA A 26 -4.84 0.44 -8.65
C ALA A 26 -5.71 -0.57 -9.42
N ALA A 27 -6.76 -1.04 -8.76
CA ALA A 27 -7.77 -1.90 -9.36
C ALA A 27 -9.17 -1.40 -8.97
N LEU A 28 -10.13 -1.55 -9.87
CA LEU A 28 -11.54 -1.20 -9.64
C LEU A 28 -12.37 -2.48 -9.53
N GLY A 29 -12.94 -2.72 -8.35
CA GLY A 29 -13.94 -3.78 -8.12
C GLY A 29 -15.35 -3.20 -8.10
N VAL A 30 -16.25 -3.75 -8.91
CA VAL A 30 -17.66 -3.34 -8.97
C VAL A 30 -18.53 -4.40 -8.29
N PHE A 31 -19.35 -3.99 -7.32
CA PHE A 31 -20.20 -4.87 -6.54
C PHE A 31 -21.66 -4.41 -6.60
N ALA A 32 -22.60 -5.37 -6.68
CA ALA A 32 -24.02 -5.08 -6.55
C ALA A 32 -24.40 -4.85 -5.08
N ALA A 33 -25.08 -3.74 -4.80
CA ALA A 33 -25.59 -3.43 -3.47
C ALA A 33 -26.95 -4.09 -3.24
N ARG A 34 -27.09 -4.79 -2.10
CA ARG A 34 -28.34 -5.45 -1.69
C ARG A 34 -29.19 -4.61 -0.72
N SER A 35 -28.66 -3.48 -0.26
CA SER A 35 -29.35 -2.53 0.61
C SER A 35 -28.75 -1.13 0.48
N PRO A 36 -29.47 -0.07 0.88
CA PRO A 36 -28.92 1.30 0.95
C PRO A 36 -27.73 1.44 1.91
N SER A 37 -27.63 0.57 2.93
CA SER A 37 -26.55 0.59 3.93
C SER A 37 -25.28 -0.16 3.51
N ALA A 38 -25.28 -0.85 2.37
CA ALA A 38 -24.19 -1.74 1.97
C ALA A 38 -22.83 -1.01 1.85
N ALA A 39 -22.81 0.23 1.37
CA ALA A 39 -21.58 1.01 1.22
C ALA A 39 -20.96 1.39 2.57
N ALA A 40 -21.79 1.87 3.52
CA ALA A 40 -21.33 2.21 4.87
C ALA A 40 -20.78 0.97 5.58
N HIS A 41 -21.49 -0.16 5.47
CA HIS A 41 -21.03 -1.41 6.05
C HIS A 41 -19.69 -1.89 5.46
N ALA A 42 -19.51 -1.77 4.14
CA ALA A 42 -18.25 -2.10 3.48
C ALA A 42 -17.11 -1.21 3.98
N ALA A 43 -17.34 0.09 4.14
CA ALA A 43 -16.35 1.03 4.68
C ALA A 43 -15.93 0.65 6.11
N ASP A 44 -16.90 0.36 6.99
CA ASP A 44 -16.62 -0.06 8.38
C ASP A 44 -15.81 -1.36 8.42
N LEU A 45 -16.20 -2.33 7.59
CA LEU A 45 -15.51 -3.61 7.49
C LEU A 45 -14.06 -3.45 7.01
N LEU A 46 -13.83 -2.60 6.01
CA LEU A 46 -12.49 -2.33 5.48
C LEU A 46 -11.64 -1.61 6.53
N ALA A 47 -12.18 -0.61 7.22
CA ALA A 47 -11.48 0.11 8.28
C ALA A 47 -11.07 -0.83 9.43
N ALA A 48 -11.99 -1.70 9.88
CA ALA A 48 -11.71 -2.67 10.94
C ALA A 48 -10.62 -3.68 10.53
N ARG A 49 -10.62 -4.12 9.26
CA ARG A 49 -9.67 -5.14 8.77
C ARG A 49 -8.32 -4.58 8.34
N ALA A 50 -8.24 -3.33 7.92
CA ALA A 50 -7.01 -2.72 7.43
C ALA A 50 -5.86 -2.79 8.46
N ALA A 51 -6.18 -2.68 9.76
CA ALA A 51 -5.19 -2.78 10.84
C ALA A 51 -4.47 -4.13 10.90
N ALA A 52 -5.13 -5.20 10.45
CA ALA A 52 -4.59 -6.57 10.47
C ALA A 52 -3.77 -6.91 9.21
N VAL A 53 -3.61 -5.99 8.26
CA VAL A 53 -2.83 -6.22 7.03
C VAL A 53 -1.44 -5.59 7.21
N PRO A 54 -0.38 -6.38 7.46
CA PRO A 54 0.95 -5.83 7.76
C PRO A 54 1.49 -4.93 6.64
N GLY A 55 1.24 -5.30 5.37
CA GLY A 55 1.68 -4.55 4.20
C GLY A 55 1.19 -3.09 4.17
N LEU A 56 -0.03 -2.81 4.64
CA LEU A 56 -0.58 -1.43 4.64
C LEU A 56 0.12 -0.50 5.65
N ARG A 57 0.83 -1.09 6.62
CA ARG A 57 1.58 -0.37 7.66
C ARG A 57 3.04 -0.17 7.30
N MET A 58 3.51 -0.74 6.19
CA MET A 58 4.89 -0.57 5.74
C MET A 58 5.14 0.86 5.28
N ARG A 59 6.36 1.35 5.51
CA ARG A 59 6.80 2.68 5.11
C ARG A 59 8.24 2.58 4.62
N ILE A 60 8.51 3.14 3.45
CA ILE A 60 9.87 3.36 2.96
C ILE A 60 10.49 4.47 3.82
N ARG A 61 11.75 4.28 4.21
CA ARG A 61 12.54 5.27 4.94
C ARG A 61 13.85 5.44 4.20
N ASP A 62 14.22 6.68 3.93
CA ASP A 62 15.54 6.97 3.41
C ASP A 62 16.58 6.71 4.51
N VAL A 63 17.64 6.01 4.14
CA VAL A 63 18.78 5.73 5.02
C VAL A 63 20.04 6.33 4.41
N TRP A 64 20.86 6.95 5.25
CA TRP A 64 22.12 7.58 4.80
C TRP A 64 23.22 6.54 4.54
N GLN A 65 23.24 5.47 5.32
CA GLN A 65 24.20 4.36 5.20
C GLN A 65 23.42 3.04 5.07
N PRO A 66 23.92 2.08 4.26
CA PRO A 66 23.35 0.74 4.22
C PRO A 66 23.36 0.12 5.62
N PRO A 67 22.35 -0.69 5.98
CA PRO A 67 22.42 -1.46 7.23
C PRO A 67 23.70 -2.31 7.26
N ALA A 68 24.31 -2.43 8.45
CA ALA A 68 25.49 -3.27 8.64
C ALA A 68 25.18 -4.72 8.20
N PRO A 69 26.18 -5.43 7.61
CA PRO A 69 25.99 -6.79 7.11
C PRO A 69 25.61 -7.79 8.22
#